data_AF-A0A2N2HG19-F1
#
_entry.id   AF-A0A2N2HG19-F1
#
_cell.length_a   1.000
_cell.length_b   1.000
_cell.length_c   1.000
_cell.angle_alpha   90.00
_cell.angle_beta   90.00
_cell.angle_gamma   90.00
#
_symmetry.space_group_name_H-M   'P 1'
#
loop_
_entity.id
_entity.type
_entity.pdbx_description
1 polymer ?
#
loop_
_entity_poly.entity_id
_entity_poly.type
_entity_poly.pdbx_seq_one_letter_code
_entity_poly.pdbx_strand_id
1 'polypeptide(L)'
;MAGLLAGLEETTLRCPVHAVRVVPWPMVSGAWVIALARSVGRRRGKAAPVAALRNRLVLVEDRLGRGYGYATSWGEEAMARGRGAGLELEATYTAKACSHALRLVDAGAHGEVLYWHTLSSASHEGVEGDLPPEMERLWVGSPNW
;
A
#
# COMPACT_ATOMS: atom_id res chain seq x y z
N MET A 1 3.41 -5.73 -0.12
CA MET A 1 3.19 -6.13 -1.54
C MET A 1 4.21 -7.13 -2.09
N ALA A 2 5.54 -6.90 -1.99
CA ALA A 2 6.53 -7.76 -2.66
C ALA A 2 6.49 -9.23 -2.20
N GLY A 3 6.32 -9.47 -0.90
CA GLY A 3 6.13 -10.83 -0.37
C GLY A 3 4.84 -11.50 -0.86
N LEU A 4 3.74 -10.76 -0.98
CA LEU A 4 2.49 -11.26 -1.54
C LEU A 4 2.67 -11.66 -3.01
N LEU A 5 3.33 -10.81 -3.81
CA LEU A 5 3.64 -11.10 -5.20
C LEU A 5 4.51 -12.37 -5.36
N ALA A 6 5.52 -12.53 -4.50
CA ALA A 6 6.35 -13.73 -4.47
C ALA A 6 5.56 -14.98 -4.05
N GLY A 7 4.70 -14.85 -3.03
CA GLY A 7 3.87 -15.96 -2.54
C GLY A 7 2.84 -16.42 -3.57
N LEU A 8 2.21 -15.52 -4.31
CA LEU A 8 1.22 -15.88 -5.34
C LEU A 8 1.80 -16.76 -6.46
N GLU A 9 3.10 -16.63 -6.77
CA GLU A 9 3.80 -17.51 -7.72
C GLU A 9 3.95 -18.95 -7.22
N GLU A 10 3.77 -19.19 -5.92
CA GLU A 10 3.77 -20.52 -5.31
C GLU A 10 2.34 -21.10 -5.19
N THR A 11 1.33 -20.36 -5.62
CA THR A 11 -0.09 -20.78 -5.54
C THR A 11 -0.68 -21.01 -6.94
N THR A 12 -1.87 -21.61 -6.98
CA THR A 12 -2.69 -21.72 -8.18
C THR A 12 -3.50 -20.46 -8.50
N LEU A 13 -3.50 -19.46 -7.60
CA LEU A 13 -4.22 -18.21 -7.81
C LEU A 13 -3.60 -17.41 -8.95
N ARG A 14 -4.43 -16.96 -9.90
CA ARG A 14 -4.02 -16.20 -11.09
C ARG A 14 -4.46 -14.73 -11.04
N CYS A 15 -4.60 -14.18 -9.85
CA CYS A 15 -5.02 -12.78 -9.68
C CYS A 15 -3.86 -11.80 -9.84
N PRO A 16 -4.12 -10.60 -10.39
CA PRO A 16 -3.18 -9.48 -10.33
C PRO A 16 -3.12 -8.88 -8.92
N VAL A 17 -1.97 -8.29 -8.58
CA VAL A 17 -1.77 -7.49 -7.37
C VAL A 17 -1.79 -6.02 -7.76
N HIS A 18 -2.83 -5.32 -7.32
CA HIS A 18 -2.97 -3.88 -7.48
C HIS A 18 -2.24 -3.17 -6.32
N ALA A 19 -1.03 -2.70 -6.59
CA ALA A 19 -0.19 -1.99 -5.64
C ALA A 19 -0.45 -0.49 -5.70
N VAL A 20 -1.22 0.03 -4.74
CA VAL A 20 -1.48 1.47 -4.64
C VAL A 20 -0.26 2.21 -4.12
N ARG A 21 0.29 3.11 -4.94
CA ARG A 21 1.41 3.96 -4.56
C ARG A 21 0.91 5.16 -3.76
N VAL A 22 1.37 5.24 -2.51
CA VAL A 22 1.00 6.29 -1.54
C VAL A 22 2.13 7.28 -1.25
N VAL A 23 3.24 7.16 -1.97
CA VAL A 23 4.40 8.05 -1.90
C VAL A 23 4.70 8.65 -3.29
N PRO A 24 5.34 9.82 -3.38
CA PRO A 24 5.74 10.40 -4.66
C PRO A 24 6.71 9.51 -5.43
N TRP A 25 6.66 9.62 -6.76
CA TRP A 25 7.74 9.11 -7.61
C TRP A 25 9.01 9.94 -7.39
N PRO A 26 10.23 9.36 -7.37
CA PRO A 26 10.58 7.97 -7.69
C PRO A 26 10.75 7.02 -6.47
N MET A 27 10.24 7.36 -5.28
CA MET A 27 10.59 6.65 -4.04
C MET A 27 10.31 5.13 -4.08
N VAL A 28 9.23 4.71 -4.75
CA VAL A 28 8.91 3.29 -4.95
C VAL A 28 8.52 3.06 -6.42
N SER A 29 9.27 2.19 -7.11
CA SER A 29 9.01 1.78 -8.49
C SER A 29 8.66 0.29 -8.60
N GLY A 30 7.98 -0.09 -9.68
CA GLY A 30 7.66 -1.50 -9.95
C GLY A 30 8.92 -2.37 -10.04
N ALA A 31 10.04 -1.84 -10.54
CA ALA A 31 11.31 -2.57 -10.60
C ALA A 31 11.84 -2.91 -9.20
N TRP A 32 11.76 -1.97 -8.25
CA TRP A 32 12.13 -2.21 -6.85
C TRP A 32 11.24 -3.28 -6.20
N VAL A 33 9.92 -3.22 -6.43
CA VAL A 33 8.97 -4.23 -5.93
C VAL A 33 9.29 -5.62 -6.47
N ILE A 34 9.57 -5.73 -7.77
CA ILE A 34 9.95 -7.01 -8.41
C ILE A 34 11.29 -7.53 -7.86
N ALA A 35 12.27 -6.66 -7.65
CA ALA A 35 13.56 -7.04 -7.08
C ALA A 35 13.39 -7.62 -5.67
N LEU A 36 12.58 -6.97 -4.82
CA LEU A 36 12.24 -7.46 -3.49
C LEU A 36 11.49 -8.80 -3.54
N ALA A 37 10.51 -8.95 -4.43
CA ALA A 37 9.76 -10.20 -4.59
C ALA A 37 10.70 -11.36 -4.98
N ARG A 38 11.65 -11.11 -5.88
CA ARG A 38 12.67 -12.10 -6.24
C ARG A 38 13.60 -12.41 -5.07
N SER A 39 13.99 -11.43 -4.27
CA SER A 39 14.81 -11.64 -3.07
C SER A 39 14.09 -12.55 -2.07
N VAL A 40 12.78 -12.35 -1.86
CA VAL A 40 11.94 -13.23 -1.05
C VAL A 40 11.95 -14.66 -1.62
N GLY A 41 11.67 -14.82 -2.93
CA GLY A 41 11.69 -16.15 -3.56
C GLY A 41 13.05 -16.85 -3.44
N ARG A 42 14.17 -16.13 -3.63
CA ARG A 42 15.52 -16.67 -3.45
C ARG A 42 15.76 -17.19 -2.03
N ARG A 43 15.34 -16.42 -1.01
CA ARG A 43 15.44 -16.84 0.40
C ARG A 43 14.57 -18.06 0.71
N ARG A 44 13.51 -18.30 -0.08
CA ARG A 44 12.64 -19.48 0.01
C ARG A 44 13.07 -20.62 -0.94
N GLY A 45 14.21 -20.49 -1.62
CA GLY A 45 14.80 -21.53 -2.47
C GLY A 45 14.48 -21.44 -3.96
N LYS A 46 13.53 -20.60 -4.40
CA LYS A 46 13.19 -20.42 -5.83
C LYS A 46 12.61 -19.04 -6.11
N ALA A 47 13.20 -18.34 -7.08
CA ALA A 47 12.68 -17.05 -7.54
C ALA A 47 11.87 -17.19 -8.83
N ALA A 48 10.66 -16.63 -8.84
CA ALA A 48 9.85 -16.53 -10.05
C ALA A 48 10.52 -15.66 -11.13
N PRO A 49 10.31 -15.94 -12.43
CA PRO A 49 10.81 -15.11 -13.53
C PRO A 49 10.33 -13.66 -13.40
N VAL A 50 11.18 -12.71 -13.81
CA VAL A 50 10.82 -11.27 -13.81
C VAL A 50 9.54 -11.00 -14.60
N ALA A 51 9.38 -11.65 -15.76
CA ALA A 51 8.20 -11.50 -16.61
C ALA A 51 6.92 -11.96 -15.90
N ALA A 52 6.96 -13.08 -15.17
CA ALA A 52 5.82 -13.58 -14.41
C ALA A 52 5.38 -12.58 -13.33
N LEU A 53 6.33 -12.08 -12.55
CA LEU A 53 6.08 -11.06 -11.52
C LEU A 53 5.55 -9.75 -12.12
N ARG A 54 6.09 -9.32 -13.27
CA ARG A 54 5.64 -8.11 -13.97
C ARG A 54 4.20 -8.24 -14.45
N ASN A 55 3.84 -9.39 -15.03
CA ASN A 55 2.49 -9.63 -15.53
C ASN A 55 1.42 -9.63 -14.44
N ARG A 56 1.82 -9.91 -13.18
CA ARG A 56 0.93 -9.87 -12.03
C ARG A 56 0.91 -8.53 -11.29
N LEU A 57 1.87 -7.64 -11.51
CA LEU A 57 1.97 -6.39 -10.76
C LEU A 57 1.29 -5.26 -11.53
N VAL A 58 0.22 -4.71 -10.97
CA VAL A 58 -0.39 -3.45 -11.42
C VAL A 58 0.00 -2.36 -10.44
N LEU A 59 0.86 -1.43 -10.84
CA LEU A 59 1.19 -0.26 -10.03
C LEU A 59 0.13 0.82 -10.26
N VAL A 60 -0.57 1.21 -9.20
CA VAL A 60 -1.65 2.20 -9.25
C VAL A 60 -1.09 3.54 -8.79
N GLU A 61 -1.04 4.50 -9.71
CA GLU A 61 -0.33 5.77 -9.53
C GLU A 61 -1.27 6.98 -9.36
N ASP A 62 -2.56 6.81 -9.67
CA ASP A 62 -3.61 7.83 -9.72
C ASP A 62 -4.36 8.01 -8.38
N ARG A 63 -3.77 7.52 -7.28
CA ARG A 63 -4.40 7.53 -5.94
C ARG A 63 -3.64 8.30 -4.88
N LEU A 64 -2.51 8.92 -5.25
CA LEU A 64 -1.72 9.72 -4.32
C LEU A 64 -2.41 11.04 -3.91
N GLY A 65 -3.14 11.68 -4.83
CA GLY A 65 -3.71 13.01 -4.62
C GLY A 65 -2.61 14.07 -4.44
N ARG A 66 -2.81 14.99 -3.49
CA ARG A 66 -1.86 16.06 -3.17
C ARG A 66 -0.49 15.55 -2.70
N GLY A 67 -0.44 14.37 -2.08
CA GLY A 67 0.80 13.80 -1.56
C GLY A 67 0.58 12.84 -0.39
N TYR A 68 1.68 12.40 0.21
CA TYR A 68 1.69 11.57 1.41
C TYR A 68 1.00 12.29 2.58
N GLY A 69 0.21 11.58 3.38
CA GLY A 69 -0.53 12.11 4.53
C GLY A 69 -1.78 12.93 4.19
N TYR A 70 -1.91 13.45 2.96
CA TYR A 70 -3.06 14.23 2.56
C TYR A 70 -4.26 13.36 2.19
N ALA A 71 -5.41 13.72 2.75
CA ALA A 71 -6.72 13.19 2.36
C ALA A 71 -7.08 13.55 0.91
N THR A 72 -8.05 12.81 0.38
CA THR A 72 -8.58 12.96 -0.99
C THR A 72 -10.07 12.67 -0.97
N SER A 73 -10.85 13.26 -1.87
CA SER A 73 -12.30 13.04 -1.92
C SER A 73 -12.68 11.56 -2.08
N TRP A 74 -11.98 10.84 -2.97
CA TRP A 74 -12.16 9.39 -3.14
C TRP A 74 -11.70 8.58 -1.91
N GLY A 75 -10.69 9.06 -1.18
CA GLY A 75 -10.29 8.48 0.09
C GLY A 75 -11.33 8.70 1.18
N GLU A 76 -11.93 9.89 1.26
CA GLU A 76 -13.00 10.21 2.20
C GLU A 76 -14.26 9.39 1.95
N GLU A 77 -14.63 9.19 0.70
CA GLU A 77 -15.70 8.28 0.31
C GLU A 77 -15.39 6.84 0.75
N ALA A 78 -14.17 6.37 0.51
CA ALA A 78 -13.74 5.04 0.96
C ALA A 78 -13.81 4.90 2.48
N MET A 79 -13.37 5.92 3.24
CA MET A 79 -13.51 5.95 4.70
C MET A 79 -14.98 5.90 5.13
N ALA A 80 -15.87 6.62 4.46
CA ALA A 80 -17.30 6.60 4.76
C ALA A 80 -17.92 5.22 4.51
N ARG A 81 -17.64 4.59 3.36
CA ARG A 81 -18.10 3.23 3.04
C ARG A 81 -17.50 2.19 3.98
N GLY A 82 -16.21 2.33 4.32
CA GLY A 82 -15.53 1.49 5.30
C GLY A 82 -16.24 1.53 6.66
N ARG A 83 -16.50 2.73 7.20
CA ARG A 83 -17.24 2.88 8.46
C ARG A 83 -18.62 2.24 8.41
N GLY A 84 -19.35 2.40 7.30
CA GLY A 84 -20.65 1.74 7.09
C GLY A 84 -20.57 0.21 7.13
N ALA A 85 -19.40 -0.37 6.84
CA ALA A 85 -19.11 -1.79 6.89
C ALA A 85 -18.35 -2.24 8.15
N GLY A 86 -18.20 -1.36 9.15
CA GLY A 86 -17.44 -1.66 10.38
C GLY A 86 -15.92 -1.71 10.20
N LEU A 87 -15.39 -1.10 9.13
CA LEU A 87 -13.95 -0.99 8.86
C LEU A 87 -13.47 0.44 9.10
N GLU A 88 -12.48 0.57 9.98
CA GLU A 88 -11.76 1.83 10.16
C GLU A 88 -10.70 1.98 9.07
N LEU A 89 -10.60 3.15 8.46
CA LEU A 89 -9.62 3.48 7.43
C LEU A 89 -9.04 4.86 7.76
N GLU A 90 -7.76 5.05 7.45
CA GLU A 90 -7.04 6.32 7.57
C GLU A 90 -6.61 6.86 6.20
N ALA A 91 -6.38 8.17 6.15
CA ALA A 91 -6.24 8.93 4.91
C ALA A 91 -4.96 8.64 4.09
N THR A 92 -3.90 8.14 4.73
CA THR A 92 -2.56 8.02 4.15
C THR A 92 -2.40 6.76 3.31
N TYR A 93 -2.79 5.60 3.83
CA TYR A 93 -2.57 4.30 3.20
C TYR A 93 -3.88 3.60 2.86
N THR A 94 -4.66 3.34 3.89
CA THR A 94 -5.76 2.38 3.84
C THR A 94 -6.96 2.91 3.06
N ALA A 95 -7.30 4.20 3.21
CA ALA A 95 -8.33 4.86 2.42
C ALA A 95 -7.96 4.94 0.93
N LYS A 96 -6.69 5.26 0.61
CA LYS A 96 -6.22 5.34 -0.78
C LYS A 96 -6.28 3.96 -1.45
N ALA A 97 -5.82 2.92 -0.77
CA ALA A 97 -5.92 1.55 -1.26
C ALA A 97 -7.39 1.08 -1.41
N CYS A 98 -8.23 1.35 -0.42
CA CYS A 98 -9.64 0.97 -0.45
C CYS A 98 -10.39 1.69 -1.58
N SER A 99 -10.13 2.99 -1.79
CA SER A 99 -10.75 3.75 -2.89
C SER A 99 -10.46 3.17 -4.28
N HIS A 100 -9.29 2.53 -4.47
CA HIS A 100 -9.00 1.82 -5.71
C HIS A 100 -9.77 0.51 -5.80
N ALA A 101 -9.84 -0.27 -4.71
CA ALA A 101 -10.61 -1.51 -4.68
C ALA A 101 -12.10 -1.25 -4.99
N LEU A 102 -12.69 -0.21 -4.39
CA LEU A 102 -14.06 0.22 -4.66
C LEU A 102 -14.24 0.60 -6.14
N ARG A 103 -13.31 1.36 -6.72
CA ARG A 103 -13.34 1.66 -8.17
C ARG A 103 -13.34 0.38 -9.02
N LEU A 104 -12.56 -0.64 -8.66
CA LEU A 104 -12.54 -1.91 -9.40
C LEU A 104 -13.88 -2.65 -9.32
N VAL A 105 -14.51 -2.63 -8.14
CA VAL A 105 -15.85 -3.19 -7.93
C VAL A 105 -16.89 -2.43 -8.77
N ASP A 106 -16.91 -1.11 -8.67
CA ASP A 106 -17.88 -0.26 -9.36
C ASP A 106 -17.73 -0.34 -10.90
N ALA A 107 -16.51 -0.58 -11.40
CA ALA A 107 -16.26 -0.80 -12.82
C ALA A 107 -16.73 -2.17 -13.34
N GLY A 108 -17.00 -3.14 -12.46
CA GLY A 108 -17.50 -4.47 -12.84
C GLY A 108 -16.55 -5.33 -13.69
N ALA A 109 -15.29 -4.91 -13.86
CA ALA A 109 -14.31 -5.60 -14.71
C ALA A 109 -13.70 -6.86 -14.08
N HIS A 110 -13.94 -7.08 -12.78
CA HIS A 110 -13.42 -8.21 -12.01
C HIS A 110 -14.56 -8.90 -11.27
N GLY A 111 -14.58 -10.24 -11.28
CA GLY A 111 -15.62 -11.01 -10.59
C GLY A 111 -15.54 -10.91 -9.05
N GLU A 112 -14.33 -10.85 -8.51
CA GLU A 112 -14.09 -10.68 -7.07
C GLU A 112 -12.88 -9.76 -6.85
N VAL A 113 -12.97 -8.90 -5.83
CA VAL A 113 -11.91 -7.97 -5.45
C VAL A 113 -11.59 -8.16 -3.96
N LEU A 114 -10.38 -8.63 -3.66
CA LEU A 114 -9.88 -8.72 -2.30
C LEU A 114 -9.14 -7.43 -1.92
N TYR A 115 -9.69 -6.68 -0.98
CA TYR A 115 -8.98 -5.57 -0.34
C TYR A 115 -8.15 -6.09 0.83
N TRP A 116 -6.83 -5.86 0.79
CA TRP A 116 -5.92 -6.20 1.88
C TRP A 116 -5.79 -5.04 2.86
N HIS A 117 -6.52 -5.11 3.97
CA HIS A 117 -6.51 -4.09 5.00
C HIS A 117 -5.23 -4.17 5.85
N THR A 118 -4.41 -3.12 5.82
CA THR A 118 -3.11 -3.07 6.51
C THR A 118 -3.08 -2.13 7.72
N LEU A 119 -4.24 -1.62 8.16
CA LEU A 119 -4.24 -0.75 9.35
C LEU A 119 -3.70 -1.56 10.53
N SER A 120 -2.75 -0.97 11.26
CA SER A 120 -2.28 -1.58 12.48
C SER A 120 -3.42 -1.54 13.49
N SER A 121 -3.84 -2.70 13.99
CA SER A 121 -4.75 -2.80 15.13
C SER A 121 -4.02 -2.71 16.48
N ALA A 122 -2.69 -2.49 16.46
CA ALA A 122 -1.92 -2.37 17.69
C ALA A 122 -2.20 -1.01 18.35
N SER A 123 -2.92 -1.04 19.47
CA SER A 123 -3.04 0.10 20.36
C SER A 123 -1.64 0.49 20.84
N HIS A 124 -1.19 1.68 20.49
CA HIS A 124 -0.08 2.30 21.21
C HIS A 124 -0.71 3.21 22.26
N GLU A 125 -0.41 2.95 23.53
CA GLU A 125 -0.49 4.01 24.53
C GLU A 125 0.45 5.09 24.04
N GLY A 126 -0.10 6.27 23.74
CA GLY A 126 0.73 7.43 23.41
C GLY A 126 1.72 7.62 24.55
N VAL A 127 3.01 7.63 24.25
CA VAL A 127 3.99 8.08 25.23
C VAL A 127 3.75 9.58 25.35
N GLU A 128 3.01 9.99 26.39
CA GLU A 128 2.91 11.41 26.76
C GLU A 128 4.29 11.86 27.25
N GLY A 129 4.83 12.87 26.59
CA GLY A 129 6.13 13.47 26.89
C GLY A 129 6.72 14.14 25.67
N ASP A 130 7.52 15.17 25.90
CA ASP A 130 8.31 15.77 24.83
C ASP A 130 9.25 14.71 24.25
N LEU A 131 9.39 14.69 22.92
CA LEU A 131 10.42 13.89 22.29
C LEU A 131 11.77 14.34 22.88
N PRO A 132 12.70 13.40 23.19
CA PRO A 132 14.07 13.76 23.47
C PRO A 132 14.59 14.75 22.42
N PRO A 133 15.32 15.82 22.81
CA PRO A 133 15.79 16.85 21.87
C PRO A 133 16.60 16.31 20.68
N GLU A 134 17.17 15.12 20.80
CA GLU A 134 17.85 14.39 19.74
C GLU A 134 16.88 13.82 18.69
N MET A 135 15.69 13.36 19.12
CA MET A 135 14.66 12.81 18.23
C MET A 135 13.77 13.89 17.62
N GLU A 136 13.54 15.00 18.31
CA GLU A 136 12.76 16.13 17.79
C GLU A 136 13.32 16.61 16.43
N ARG A 137 14.65 16.67 16.31
CA ARG A 137 15.37 17.04 15.08
C ARG A 137 15.08 16.15 13.86
N LEU A 138 14.58 14.93 14.05
CA LEU A 138 14.20 14.02 12.97
C LEU A 138 12.83 14.36 12.35
N TRP A 139 11.99 15.12 13.06
CA TRP A 139 10.59 15.36 12.68
C TRP A 139 10.30 16.81 12.26
N VAL A 140 11.00 17.80 12.82
CA VAL A 140 10.75 19.21 12.47
C VAL A 140 11.35 19.59 11.11
N GLY A 141 12.23 18.75 10.55
CA GLY A 141 13.05 19.08 9.39
C GLY A 141 14.04 20.18 9.77
N SER A 142 15.32 20.01 9.45
CA SER A 142 16.27 21.11 9.59
C SER A 142 15.72 22.31 8.78
N PRO A 143 15.47 23.48 9.40
CA PRO A 143 15.30 24.66 8.58
C PRO A 143 16.63 24.85 7.84
N ASN A 144 16.53 25.27 6.59
CA ASN A 144 17.61 25.68 5.67
C ASN A 144 17.94 24.66 4.57
N TRP A 145 17.23 24.78 3.45
CA TRP A 145 17.83 25.24 2.20
C TRP A 145 16.91 26.26 1.54
#